data_AF-A0A0R2FEQ3-F1
#
_entry.id   AF-A0A0R2FEQ3-F1
#
_cell.length_a   1.000
_cell.length_b   1.000
_cell.length_c   1.000
_cell.angle_alpha   90.00
_cell.angle_beta   90.00
_cell.angle_gamma   90.00
#
_symmetry.space_group_name_H-M   'P 1'
#
loop_
_entity.id
_entity.type
_entity.pdbx_description
1 polymer ?
#
loop_
_entity_poly.entity_id
_entity_poly.type
_entity_poly.pdbx_seq_one_letter_code
_entity_poly.pdbx_strand_id
1 'polypeptide(L)'
;MISATPLTKNISIVQQQLLELRQQSVRHKNANLGQLTCLIVIVSVGLITVRIVPANQLKTWSFLWRQGQSHVLLMSLMLIAIMAFAISWWCWFSDLKYRSLEAQFTELHDNHAEMIKASPTLAAIAADYQRQFDLAILLNGIATAVAFAVIAGIGLRLILPA
;
A
#
# COMPACT_ATOMS: atom_id res chain seq x y z
N MET A 1 -46.80 13.60 11.41
CA MET A 1 -45.59 13.66 10.57
C MET A 1 -44.60 14.59 11.26
N ILE A 2 -43.65 14.04 12.01
CA ILE A 2 -42.66 14.82 12.76
C ILE A 2 -41.59 15.26 11.75
N SER A 3 -41.59 16.54 11.40
CA SER A 3 -40.56 17.17 10.59
C SER A 3 -39.22 16.99 11.32
N ALA A 4 -38.29 16.25 10.71
CA ALA A 4 -36.94 16.13 11.20
C ALA A 4 -36.33 17.54 11.27
N THR A 5 -35.94 17.97 12.46
CA THR A 5 -35.31 19.27 12.69
C THR A 5 -34.05 19.41 11.82
N PRO A 6 -33.70 20.62 11.34
CA PRO A 6 -32.54 20.84 10.47
C PRO A 6 -31.22 20.32 11.07
N LEU A 7 -31.14 20.20 12.39
CA LEU A 7 -30.00 19.65 13.13
C LEU A 7 -29.78 18.15 12.88
N THR A 8 -30.84 17.33 12.87
CA THR A 8 -30.71 15.88 12.67
C THR A 8 -30.34 15.55 11.23
N LYS A 9 -30.79 16.38 10.27
CA LYS A 9 -30.37 16.30 8.87
C LYS A 9 -28.87 16.58 8.71
N ASN A 10 -28.33 17.63 9.34
CA ASN A 10 -26.89 17.91 9.28
C ASN A 10 -26.04 16.79 9.91
N ILE A 11 -26.46 16.23 11.04
CA ILE A 11 -25.75 15.11 11.69
C ILE A 11 -25.68 13.89 10.76
N SER A 12 -26.78 13.56 10.06
CA SER A 12 -26.80 12.43 9.13
C SER A 12 -25.87 12.64 7.91
N ILE A 13 -25.75 13.87 7.41
CA ILE A 13 -24.87 14.21 6.28
C ILE A 13 -23.39 14.05 6.70
N VAL A 14 -23.01 14.63 7.84
CA VAL A 14 -21.64 14.53 8.36
C VAL A 14 -21.27 13.09 8.68
N GLN A 15 -22.21 12.32 9.24
CA GLN A 15 -22.02 10.89 9.50
C GLN A 15 -21.76 10.11 8.20
N GLN A 16 -22.52 10.38 7.14
CA GLN A 16 -22.36 9.71 5.86
C GLN A 16 -21.01 10.06 5.21
N GLN A 17 -20.61 11.33 5.23
CA GLN A 17 -19.31 11.77 4.73
C GLN A 17 -18.15 11.11 5.49
N LEU A 18 -18.22 11.03 6.82
CA LEU A 18 -17.23 10.33 7.63
C LEU A 18 -17.18 8.83 7.34
N LEU A 19 -18.33 8.18 7.07
CA LEU A 19 -18.36 6.77 6.68
C LEU A 19 -17.75 6.53 5.30
N GLU A 20 -17.96 7.44 4.34
CA GLU A 20 -17.34 7.36 3.03
C GLU A 20 -15.82 7.53 3.11
N LEU A 21 -15.34 8.53 3.87
CA LEU A 21 -13.92 8.72 4.15
C LEU A 21 -13.31 7.49 4.82
N ARG A 22 -14.01 6.91 5.79
CA ARG A 22 -13.61 5.66 6.45
C ARG A 22 -13.47 4.52 5.45
N GLN A 23 -14.45 4.29 4.58
CA GLN A 23 -14.37 3.24 3.56
C GLN A 23 -13.18 3.43 2.62
N GLN A 24 -12.91 4.68 2.23
CA GLN A 24 -11.75 5.01 1.40
C GLN A 24 -10.42 4.79 2.15
N SER A 25 -10.32 5.15 3.43
CA SER A 25 -9.12 4.88 4.26
C SER A 25 -8.83 3.38 4.40
N VAL A 26 -9.88 2.54 4.52
CA VAL A 26 -9.72 1.08 4.57
C VAL A 26 -9.22 0.54 3.24
N ARG A 27 -9.73 1.06 2.11
CA ARG A 27 -9.24 0.69 0.77
C ARG A 27 -7.78 1.12 0.57
N HIS A 28 -7.41 2.31 1.02
CA HIS A 28 -6.04 2.81 1.02
C HIS A 28 -5.09 1.90 1.82
N LYS A 29 -5.48 1.52 3.05
CA LYS A 29 -4.74 0.55 3.86
C LYS A 29 -4.58 -0.79 3.15
N ASN A 30 -5.66 -1.34 2.57
CA ASN A 30 -5.62 -2.64 1.90
C ASN A 30 -4.74 -2.61 0.64
N ALA A 31 -4.72 -1.50 -0.10
CA ALA A 31 -3.83 -1.31 -1.24
C ALA A 31 -2.35 -1.33 -0.79
N ASN A 32 -2.01 -0.59 0.27
CA ASN A 32 -0.66 -0.57 0.83
C ASN A 32 -0.23 -1.92 1.41
N LEU A 33 -1.15 -2.65 2.06
CA LEU A 33 -0.89 -4.02 2.53
C LEU A 33 -0.64 -4.98 1.37
N GLY A 34 -1.41 -4.86 0.29
CA GLY A 34 -1.22 -5.64 -0.95
C GLY A 34 0.14 -5.36 -1.59
N GLN A 35 0.53 -4.08 -1.67
CA GLN A 35 1.86 -3.68 -2.16
C GLN A 35 2.99 -4.26 -1.29
N LEU A 36 2.89 -4.14 0.03
CA LEU A 36 3.89 -4.68 0.96
C LEU A 36 4.01 -6.22 0.82
N THR A 37 2.88 -6.91 0.69
CA THR A 37 2.86 -8.36 0.47
C THR A 37 3.57 -8.73 -0.83
N CYS A 38 3.32 -8.00 -1.92
CA CYS A 38 4.00 -8.22 -3.19
C CYS A 38 5.52 -8.00 -3.08
N LEU A 39 5.95 -6.95 -2.36
CA LEU A 39 7.37 -6.70 -2.12
C LEU A 39 8.03 -7.83 -1.32
N ILE A 40 7.37 -8.34 -0.27
CA ILE A 40 7.87 -9.49 0.49
C ILE A 40 8.03 -10.72 -0.42
N VAL A 41 7.07 -10.97 -1.31
CA VAL A 41 7.15 -12.07 -2.30
C VAL A 41 8.35 -11.87 -3.23
N ILE A 42 8.55 -10.66 -3.76
CA ILE A 42 9.70 -10.35 -4.64
C ILE A 42 11.03 -10.58 -3.92
N VAL A 43 11.17 -10.12 -2.67
CA VAL A 43 12.36 -10.34 -1.86
C VAL A 43 12.59 -11.83 -1.61
N SER A 44 11.52 -12.57 -1.26
CA SER A 44 11.59 -14.00 -1.00
C SER A 44 12.04 -14.79 -2.24
N VAL A 45 11.48 -14.45 -3.40
CA VAL A 45 11.91 -15.02 -4.69
C VAL A 45 13.38 -14.75 -4.93
N GLY A 46 13.84 -13.51 -4.74
CA GLY A 46 15.25 -13.15 -4.89
C GLY A 46 16.18 -13.97 -3.98
N LEU A 47 15.80 -14.16 -2.71
CA LEU A 47 16.56 -14.99 -1.77
C LEU A 47 16.62 -16.45 -2.22
N ILE A 48 15.52 -17.03 -2.69
CA ILE A 48 15.48 -18.41 -3.19
C ILE A 48 16.33 -18.54 -4.47
N THR A 49 16.21 -17.58 -5.39
CA THR A 49 16.99 -17.57 -6.64
C THR A 49 18.49 -17.55 -6.38
N VAL A 50 18.97 -16.76 -5.41
CA VAL A 50 20.40 -16.72 -5.03
C VAL A 50 20.90 -18.04 -4.44
N ARG A 51 20.02 -18.85 -3.84
CA ARG A 51 20.38 -20.19 -3.35
C ARG A 51 20.50 -21.23 -4.46
N ILE A 52 19.76 -21.05 -5.55
CA ILE A 52 19.80 -21.95 -6.72
C ILE A 52 20.95 -21.57 -7.65
N VAL A 53 21.07 -20.27 -7.92
CA VAL A 53 22.10 -19.70 -8.81
C VAL A 53 22.94 -18.74 -7.97
N PRO A 54 24.18 -19.12 -7.59
CA PRO A 54 25.00 -18.30 -6.73
C PRO A 54 25.29 -16.94 -7.37
N ALA A 55 25.38 -15.92 -6.52
CA ALA A 55 25.41 -14.53 -6.95
C ALA A 55 26.57 -14.18 -7.91
N ASN A 56 27.67 -14.92 -7.85
CA ASN A 56 28.83 -14.77 -8.73
C ASN A 56 28.59 -15.20 -10.19
N GLN A 57 27.56 -16.02 -10.46
CA GLN A 57 27.20 -16.48 -11.81
C GLN A 57 26.14 -15.60 -12.48
N LEU A 58 25.44 -14.78 -11.70
CA LEU A 58 24.43 -13.83 -12.18
C LEU A 58 25.12 -12.58 -12.77
N LYS A 59 25.80 -12.77 -13.91
CA LYS A 59 26.53 -11.69 -14.59
C LYS A 59 25.63 -10.78 -15.43
N THR A 60 24.54 -11.32 -15.96
CA THR A 60 23.61 -10.59 -16.85
C THR A 60 22.21 -11.19 -16.81
N TRP A 61 21.19 -10.36 -17.10
CA TRP A 61 19.78 -10.78 -17.17
C TRP A 61 19.53 -11.87 -18.23
N SER A 62 20.28 -11.83 -19.33
CA SER A 62 20.24 -12.85 -20.39
C SER A 62 20.70 -14.23 -19.91
N PHE A 63 21.64 -14.30 -18.95
CA PHE A 63 22.08 -15.56 -18.35
C PHE A 63 20.98 -16.17 -17.48
N LEU A 64 20.31 -15.36 -16.66
CA LEU A 64 19.15 -15.78 -15.85
C LEU A 64 17.99 -16.28 -16.71
N TRP A 65 17.68 -15.55 -17.78
CA TRP A 65 16.63 -15.94 -18.71
C TRP A 65 16.94 -17.29 -19.37
N ARG A 66 18.19 -17.47 -19.83
CA ARG A 66 18.64 -18.71 -20.47
C ARG A 66 18.68 -19.89 -19.51
N GLN A 67 19.15 -19.70 -18.27
CA GLN A 67 19.07 -20.73 -17.24
C GLN A 67 17.62 -21.05 -16.83
N GLY A 68 16.75 -20.05 -16.85
CA GLY A 68 15.32 -20.22 -16.57
C GLY A 68 14.66 -21.16 -17.56
N GLN A 69 14.97 -21.03 -18.84
CA GLN A 69 14.44 -21.93 -19.87
C GLN A 69 14.89 -23.39 -19.68
N SER A 70 16.04 -23.62 -19.04
CA SER A 70 16.52 -24.97 -18.70
C SER A 70 16.02 -25.50 -17.35
N HIS A 71 15.47 -24.65 -16.48
CA HIS A 71 15.04 -25.03 -15.13
C HIS A 71 13.61 -24.53 -14.83
N VAL A 72 12.65 -25.46 -14.85
CA VAL A 72 11.21 -25.19 -14.60
C VAL A 72 10.99 -24.37 -13.33
N LEU A 73 11.66 -24.72 -12.23
CA LEU A 73 11.52 -24.02 -10.95
C LEU A 73 12.04 -22.56 -11.01
N LEU A 74 13.13 -22.31 -11.73
CA LEU A 74 13.68 -20.95 -11.89
C LEU A 74 12.75 -20.10 -12.78
N MET A 75 12.16 -20.69 -13.81
CA MET A 75 11.16 -20.04 -14.66
C MET A 75 9.89 -19.68 -13.88
N SER A 76 9.38 -20.59 -13.05
CA SER A 76 8.24 -20.31 -12.16
C SER A 76 8.54 -19.15 -11.19
N LEU A 77 9.72 -19.13 -10.58
CA LEU A 77 10.15 -18.05 -9.70
C LEU A 77 10.20 -16.69 -10.43
N MET A 78 10.77 -16.64 -11.65
CA MET A 78 10.79 -15.41 -12.44
C MET A 78 9.39 -14.92 -12.79
N LEU A 79 8.48 -15.81 -13.19
CA LEU A 79 7.09 -15.45 -13.47
C LEU A 79 6.38 -14.90 -12.23
N ILE A 80 6.58 -15.52 -11.07
CA ILE A 80 6.04 -15.03 -9.79
C ILE A 80 6.56 -13.62 -9.49
N ALA A 81 7.86 -13.38 -9.67
CA ALA A 81 8.44 -12.06 -9.44
C ALA A 81 7.86 -10.99 -10.40
N ILE A 82 7.70 -11.30 -11.69
CA ILE A 82 7.12 -10.39 -12.68
C ILE A 82 5.66 -10.07 -12.32
N MET A 83 4.86 -11.08 -12.00
CA MET A 83 3.45 -10.90 -11.61
C MET A 83 3.33 -10.09 -10.33
N ALA A 84 4.13 -10.41 -9.30
CA ALA A 84 4.15 -9.66 -8.05
C ALA A 84 4.56 -8.19 -8.27
N PHE A 85 5.52 -7.93 -9.17
CA PHE A 85 5.93 -6.58 -9.51
C PHE A 85 4.80 -5.80 -10.21
N ALA A 86 4.11 -6.42 -11.18
CA ALA A 86 2.98 -5.80 -11.86
C ALA A 86 1.82 -5.46 -10.90
N ILE A 87 1.49 -6.39 -9.99
CA ILE A 87 0.45 -6.17 -8.97
C ILE A 87 0.89 -5.08 -7.99
N SER A 88 2.14 -5.09 -7.53
CA SER A 88 2.70 -4.04 -6.66
C SER A 88 2.57 -2.67 -7.30
N TRP A 89 2.86 -2.54 -8.59
CA TRP A 89 2.75 -1.28 -9.32
C TRP A 89 1.30 -0.81 -9.47
N TRP A 90 0.39 -1.74 -9.73
CA TRP A 90 -1.05 -1.45 -9.78
C TRP A 90 -1.59 -0.96 -8.44
N CYS A 91 -1.19 -1.60 -7.34
CA CYS A 91 -1.53 -1.18 -5.98
C CYS A 91 -1.02 0.23 -5.71
N TRP A 92 0.24 0.52 -6.05
CA TRP A 92 0.84 1.84 -5.89
C TRP A 92 0.14 2.91 -6.73
N PHE A 93 -0.23 2.62 -7.98
CA PHE A 93 -0.97 3.58 -8.81
C PHE A 93 -2.38 3.84 -8.26
N SER A 94 -3.03 2.82 -7.73
CA SER A 94 -4.32 2.96 -7.05
C SER A 94 -4.21 3.80 -5.79
N ASP A 95 -3.04 3.78 -5.13
CA ASP A 95 -2.75 4.54 -3.92
C ASP A 95 -2.74 6.06 -4.15
N LEU A 96 -2.29 6.50 -5.33
CA LEU A 96 -2.22 7.93 -5.69
C LEU A 96 -3.57 8.65 -5.58
N LYS A 97 -4.68 7.91 -5.75
CA LYS A 97 -6.05 8.43 -5.63
C LYS A 97 -6.42 8.83 -4.21
N TYR A 98 -5.69 8.32 -3.22
CA TYR A 98 -5.99 8.49 -1.80
C TYR A 98 -5.21 9.63 -1.15
N ARG A 99 -4.32 10.33 -1.89
CA ARG A 99 -3.54 11.46 -1.35
C ARG A 99 -4.40 12.63 -0.84
N SER A 100 -5.59 12.82 -1.38
CA SER A 100 -6.50 13.90 -0.96
C SER A 100 -7.38 13.53 0.24
N LEU A 101 -7.32 12.30 0.75
CA LEU A 101 -8.13 11.86 1.88
C LEU A 101 -7.87 12.67 3.14
N GLU A 102 -6.59 12.93 3.45
CA GLU A 102 -6.18 13.69 4.63
C GLU A 102 -6.74 15.11 4.61
N ALA A 103 -6.64 15.78 3.47
CA ALA A 103 -7.16 17.13 3.28
C ALA A 103 -8.69 17.16 3.43
N GLN A 104 -9.40 16.21 2.82
CA GLN A 104 -10.86 16.11 2.93
C GLN A 104 -11.33 15.83 4.36
N PHE A 105 -10.61 14.97 5.09
CA PHE A 105 -10.94 14.70 6.50
C PHE A 105 -10.64 15.91 7.38
N THR A 106 -9.50 16.57 7.18
CA THR A 106 -9.13 17.78 7.95
C THR A 106 -10.16 18.88 7.75
N GLU A 107 -10.56 19.15 6.50
CA GLU A 107 -11.61 20.11 6.18
C GLU A 107 -12.96 19.74 6.84
N LEU A 108 -13.38 18.47 6.75
CA LEU A 108 -14.63 18.02 7.34
C LEU A 108 -14.61 18.12 8.88
N HIS A 109 -13.49 17.74 9.48
CA HIS A 109 -13.26 17.77 10.91
C HIS A 109 -13.25 19.20 11.44
N ASP A 110 -12.56 20.13 10.78
CA ASP A 110 -12.50 21.52 11.20
C ASP A 110 -13.86 22.23 11.06
N ASN A 111 -14.58 21.98 9.96
CA ASN A 111 -15.90 22.55 9.73
C ASN A 111 -16.99 22.02 10.68
N HIS A 112 -16.80 20.83 11.27
CA HIS A 112 -17.81 20.18 12.11
C HIS A 112 -17.26 19.70 13.47
N ALA A 113 -16.16 20.29 13.95
CA ALA A 113 -15.43 19.83 15.13
C ALA A 113 -16.32 19.76 16.38
N GLU A 114 -17.18 20.76 16.58
CA GLU A 114 -18.11 20.79 17.72
C GLU A 114 -19.15 19.68 17.64
N MET A 115 -19.67 19.40 16.43
CA MET A 115 -20.66 18.34 16.20
C MET A 115 -20.06 16.94 16.37
N ILE A 116 -18.82 16.75 15.90
CA ILE A 116 -18.08 15.50 16.04
C ILE A 116 -17.74 15.25 17.51
N LYS A 117 -17.31 16.28 18.26
CA LYS A 117 -17.02 16.17 19.71
C LYS A 117 -18.27 15.92 20.55
N ALA A 118 -19.39 16.53 20.18
CA ALA A 118 -20.65 16.40 20.93
C ALA A 118 -21.30 15.02 20.74
N SER A 119 -21.00 14.30 19.66
CA SER A 119 -21.59 13.00 19.37
C SER A 119 -20.58 11.86 19.49
N PRO A 120 -20.76 10.92 20.44
CA PRO A 120 -19.82 9.82 20.66
C PRO A 120 -19.69 8.90 19.44
N THR A 121 -20.75 8.78 18.62
CA THR A 121 -20.73 7.96 17.41
C THR A 121 -19.88 8.59 16.31
N LEU A 122 -19.99 9.91 16.11
CA LEU A 122 -19.19 10.65 15.13
C LEU A 122 -17.71 10.67 15.54
N ALA A 123 -17.43 10.92 16.83
CA ALA A 123 -16.08 10.85 17.38
C ALA A 123 -15.43 9.46 17.18
N ALA A 124 -16.19 8.38 17.37
CA ALA A 124 -15.69 7.02 17.14
C ALA A 124 -15.36 6.75 15.65
N ILE A 125 -16.18 7.23 14.72
CA ILE A 125 -15.92 7.07 13.28
C ILE A 125 -14.69 7.88 12.85
N ALA A 126 -14.57 9.12 13.35
CA ALA A 126 -13.42 9.98 13.08
C ALA A 126 -12.11 9.37 13.63
N ALA A 127 -12.14 8.83 14.84
CA ALA A 127 -10.98 8.16 15.44
C ALA A 127 -10.60 6.88 14.68
N ASP A 128 -11.57 6.07 14.24
CA ASP A 128 -11.28 4.88 13.43
C ASP A 128 -10.71 5.28 12.06
N TYR A 129 -11.27 6.30 11.40
CA TYR A 129 -10.68 6.85 10.16
C TYR A 129 -9.20 7.21 10.35
N GLN A 130 -8.89 8.00 11.38
CA GLN A 130 -7.52 8.46 11.63
C GLN A 130 -6.58 7.27 11.83
N ARG A 131 -7.02 6.28 12.63
CA ARG A 131 -6.25 5.05 12.86
C ARG A 131 -6.01 4.27 11.57
N GLN A 132 -7.00 4.12 10.69
CA GLN A 132 -6.82 3.40 9.42
C GLN A 132 -5.89 4.17 8.49
N PHE A 133 -5.98 5.50 8.47
CA PHE A 133 -5.15 6.37 7.64
C PHE A 133 -3.68 6.35 8.09
N ASP A 134 -3.40 6.51 9.39
CA ASP A 134 -2.06 6.43 9.96
C ASP A 134 -1.39 5.07 9.67
N LEU A 135 -2.16 3.98 9.78
CA LEU A 135 -1.69 2.64 9.40
C LEU A 135 -1.35 2.54 7.91
N ALA A 136 -2.15 3.15 7.04
CA ALA A 136 -1.89 3.15 5.61
C ALA A 136 -0.60 3.92 5.27
N ILE A 137 -0.38 5.08 5.90
CA ILE A 137 0.87 5.85 5.77
C ILE A 137 2.07 5.02 6.23
N LEU A 138 1.98 4.38 7.40
CA LEU A 138 3.04 3.53 7.93
C LEU A 138 3.38 2.39 6.95
N LEU A 139 2.36 1.70 6.43
CA LEU A 139 2.54 0.62 5.45
C LEU A 139 3.19 1.11 4.16
N ASN A 140 2.78 2.28 3.64
CA ASN A 140 3.39 2.88 2.47
C ASN A 140 4.87 3.25 2.72
N GLY A 141 5.17 3.79 3.90
CA GLY A 141 6.55 4.10 4.32
C GLY A 141 7.43 2.86 4.36
N ILE A 142 6.94 1.76 4.96
CA ILE A 142 7.64 0.47 4.99
C ILE A 142 7.82 -0.08 3.56
N ALA A 143 6.77 -0.10 2.74
CA ALA A 143 6.84 -0.56 1.36
C ALA A 143 7.88 0.23 0.55
N THR A 144 7.91 1.54 0.71
CA THR A 144 8.88 2.43 0.06
C THR A 144 10.31 2.13 0.53
N ALA A 145 10.52 1.95 1.84
CA ALA A 145 11.84 1.60 2.38
C ALA A 145 12.35 0.25 1.83
N VAL A 146 11.48 -0.77 1.76
CA VAL A 146 11.81 -2.07 1.17
C VAL A 146 12.15 -1.93 -0.31
N ALA A 147 11.37 -1.17 -1.08
CA ALA A 147 11.64 -0.94 -2.50
C ALA A 147 13.01 -0.27 -2.71
N PHE A 148 13.32 0.77 -1.92
CA PHE A 148 14.64 1.41 -1.98
C PHE A 148 15.77 0.49 -1.56
N ALA A 149 15.58 -0.35 -0.54
CA ALA A 149 16.58 -1.35 -0.14
C ALA A 149 16.86 -2.37 -1.25
N VAL A 150 15.82 -2.82 -1.97
CA VAL A 150 15.98 -3.72 -3.13
C VAL A 150 16.74 -3.02 -4.25
N ILE A 151 16.36 -1.79 -4.60
CA ILE A 151 17.04 -1.01 -5.65
C ILE A 151 18.49 -0.75 -5.29
N ALA A 152 18.76 -0.35 -4.04
CA ALA A 152 20.12 -0.11 -3.54
C ALA A 152 20.95 -1.39 -3.55
N GLY A 153 20.38 -2.53 -3.15
CA GLY A 153 21.05 -3.82 -3.22
C GLY A 153 21.42 -4.24 -4.65
N ILE A 154 20.53 -4.00 -5.61
CA ILE A 154 20.81 -4.22 -7.04
C ILE A 154 21.88 -3.25 -7.54
N GLY A 155 21.75 -1.96 -7.22
CA GLY A 155 22.69 -0.91 -7.63
C GLY A 155 24.11 -1.14 -7.10
N LEU A 156 24.24 -1.46 -5.81
CA LEU A 156 25.52 -1.77 -5.17
C LEU A 156 26.24 -2.94 -5.88
N ARG A 157 25.47 -3.95 -6.29
CA ARG A 157 25.99 -5.13 -7.00
C ARG A 157 26.36 -4.84 -8.46
N LEU A 158 25.76 -3.85 -9.09
CA LEU A 158 26.11 -3.42 -10.45
C LEU A 158 27.35 -2.51 -10.45
N ILE A 159 27.60 -1.78 -9.36
CA ILE A 159 28.70 -0.82 -9.24
C ILE A 159 29.98 -1.48 -8.69
N LEU A 160 29.86 -2.44 -7.77
CA LEU A 160 31.02 -3.17 -7.26
C LEU A 160 31.47 -4.22 -8.29
N PRO A 161 32.70 -4.14 -8.83
CA PRO A 161 33.24 -5.23 -9.62
C PRO A 161 33.38 -6.46 -8.71
N ALA A 162 32.82 -7.58 -9.17
CA ALA A 162 32.98 -8.89 -8.53
C ALA A 162 34.44 -9.34 -8.52
#